data_AF-A0A7W4GHP2-F1
#
_entry.id   AF-A0A7W4GHP2-F1
#
_cell.length_a   1.000
_cell.length_b   1.000
_cell.length_c   1.000
_cell.angle_alpha   90.00
_cell.angle_beta   90.00
_cell.angle_gamma   90.00
#
_symmetry.space_group_name_H-M   'P 1'
#
loop_
_entity.id
_entity.type
_entity.pdbx_description
1 polymer ?
#
loop_
_entity_poly.entity_id
_entity_poly.type
_entity_poly.pdbx_seq_one_letter_code
_entity_poly.pdbx_strand_id
1 'polypeptide(L)'
;MSNTKSYNALWLSLQNKSLVNTETAPEPMLASPWYIIAAQMLGGWVAALFLLAFVMLGVSSASDITESFIGFGGVLSLGCLAYYRLGENRQEFILQMVFAFSLCGQLMLLFGTFESLENSNETLIAVIYVVTFAIHWLAIPHKANQFVAALAMVPSLLAILVINHLSLLILPLLVLSLVVIWTQLYRWPQHYQRIRMLGYAVAISLLLANFMLSEMSDSMELPNVIMTLSSSFSDYLAIGIAIGIIITIGIRMELVKNLIDQPQC
;
A
#
# COMPACT_ATOMS: atom_id res chain seq x y z
N MET A 1 26.42 13.92 -11.11
CA MET A 1 27.64 13.42 -11.80
C MET A 1 28.64 12.67 -10.88
N SER A 2 28.54 12.72 -9.54
CA SER A 2 29.47 12.00 -8.64
C SER A 2 29.11 10.52 -8.40
N ASN A 3 27.82 10.17 -8.35
CA ASN A 3 27.37 8.80 -8.02
C ASN A 3 27.72 7.74 -9.08
N THR A 4 27.77 8.11 -10.37
CA THR A 4 28.08 7.19 -11.46
C THR A 4 29.52 6.69 -11.43
N LYS A 5 30.46 7.52 -10.96
CA LYS A 5 31.87 7.12 -10.80
C LYS A 5 32.05 6.07 -9.69
N SER A 6 31.31 6.21 -8.58
CA SER A 6 31.36 5.27 -7.45
C SER A 6 30.75 3.90 -7.81
N TYR A 7 29.61 3.90 -8.50
CA TYR A 7 28.95 2.68 -8.98
C TYR A 7 29.85 1.88 -9.93
N ASN A 8 30.47 2.56 -10.91
CA ASN A 8 31.37 1.90 -11.86
C ASN A 8 32.62 1.34 -11.17
N ALA A 9 33.17 2.04 -10.17
CA ALA A 9 34.31 1.55 -9.39
C ALA A 9 33.96 0.31 -8.55
N LEU A 10 32.76 0.28 -7.96
CA LEU A 10 32.28 -0.89 -7.21
C LEU A 10 32.01 -2.08 -8.13
N TRP A 11 31.41 -1.84 -9.30
CA TRP A 11 31.17 -2.88 -10.31
C TRP A 11 32.48 -3.51 -10.80
N LEU A 12 33.47 -2.69 -11.14
CA LEU A 12 34.82 -3.14 -11.49
C LEU A 12 35.46 -3.96 -10.36
N SER A 13 35.25 -3.59 -9.09
CA SER A 13 35.75 -4.37 -7.95
C SER A 13 35.09 -5.75 -7.84
N LEU A 14 33.79 -5.85 -8.09
CA LEU A 14 33.05 -7.12 -8.07
C LEU A 14 33.41 -8.02 -9.25
N GLN A 15 33.61 -7.43 -10.44
CA GLN A 15 34.08 -8.13 -11.63
C GLN A 15 35.51 -8.67 -11.43
N ASN A 16 36.41 -7.85 -10.89
CA ASN A 16 37.79 -8.26 -10.58
C ASN A 16 37.87 -9.38 -9.54
N LYS A 17 36.82 -9.56 -8.73
CA LYS A 17 36.70 -10.67 -7.76
C LYS A 17 35.97 -11.89 -8.33
N SER A 18 35.64 -11.90 -9.62
CA SER A 18 34.90 -12.99 -10.30
C SER A 18 33.56 -13.33 -9.64
N LEU A 19 32.95 -12.37 -8.93
CA LEU A 19 31.67 -12.54 -8.27
C LEU A 19 30.48 -12.32 -9.20
N VAL A 20 30.73 -11.84 -10.43
CA VAL A 20 29.69 -11.51 -11.42
C VAL A 20 30.15 -11.90 -12.83
N ASN A 21 29.29 -12.59 -13.58
CA ASN A 21 29.59 -13.19 -14.90
C ASN A 21 29.15 -12.34 -16.11
N THR A 22 28.73 -11.09 -15.91
CA THR A 22 28.23 -10.22 -16.99
C THR A 22 29.24 -9.15 -17.34
N GLU A 23 29.63 -9.07 -18.62
CA GLU A 23 30.59 -8.09 -19.15
C GLU A 23 30.05 -6.65 -19.13
N THR A 24 28.73 -6.49 -19.09
CA THR A 24 28.06 -5.19 -19.03
C THR A 24 27.68 -4.84 -17.59
N ALA A 25 28.07 -3.64 -17.16
CA ALA A 25 27.51 -3.05 -15.94
C ALA A 25 25.99 -2.93 -16.10
N PRO A 26 25.18 -3.28 -15.07
CA PRO A 26 23.76 -3.00 -15.11
C PRO A 26 23.62 -1.50 -15.28
N GLU A 27 22.92 -1.09 -16.35
CA GLU A 27 22.46 0.29 -16.55
C GLU A 27 22.05 0.83 -15.18
N PRO A 28 22.64 1.95 -14.71
CA PRO A 28 22.22 2.53 -13.46
C PRO A 28 20.75 2.87 -13.65
N MET A 29 19.86 2.02 -13.11
CA MET A 29 18.47 2.39 -12.93
C MET A 29 18.55 3.66 -12.11
N LEU A 30 18.39 4.81 -12.77
CA LEU A 30 18.15 6.09 -12.14
C LEU A 30 16.85 5.88 -11.39
N ALA A 31 16.97 5.32 -10.19
CA ALA A 31 15.86 5.18 -9.28
C ALA A 31 15.38 6.60 -9.07
N SER A 32 14.23 6.92 -9.67
CA SER A 32 13.62 8.24 -9.57
C SER A 32 13.65 8.65 -8.09
N PRO A 33 14.29 9.78 -7.75
CA PRO A 33 14.41 10.21 -6.37
C PRO A 33 13.05 10.19 -5.66
N TRP A 34 13.06 9.82 -4.38
CA TRP A 34 11.83 9.64 -3.60
C TRP A 34 10.91 10.88 -3.62
N TYR A 35 11.49 12.08 -3.69
CA TYR A 35 10.75 13.34 -3.74
C TYR A 35 9.97 13.53 -5.05
N ILE A 36 10.47 12.99 -6.18
CA ILE A 36 9.76 13.04 -7.47
C ILE A 36 8.53 12.14 -7.41
N ILE A 37 8.70 10.94 -6.85
CA ILE A 37 7.59 9.99 -6.67
C ILE A 37 6.53 10.60 -5.74
N ALA A 38 6.94 11.23 -4.65
CA ALA A 38 6.02 11.91 -3.74
C ALA A 38 5.27 13.07 -4.42
N ALA A 39 5.97 13.91 -5.17
CA ALA A 39 5.35 14.99 -5.94
C ALA A 39 4.38 14.48 -7.00
N GLN A 40 4.71 13.39 -7.70
CA GLN A 40 3.84 12.76 -8.68
C GLN A 40 2.58 12.19 -8.04
N MET A 41 2.69 11.59 -6.85
CA MET A 41 1.55 11.08 -6.10
C MET A 41 0.61 12.21 -5.68
N LEU A 42 1.15 13.29 -5.11
CA LEU A 42 0.35 14.47 -4.72
C LEU A 42 -0.30 15.13 -5.94
N GLY A 43 0.47 15.35 -7.02
CA GLY A 43 -0.05 15.92 -8.26
C GLY A 43 -1.12 15.04 -8.91
N GLY A 44 -0.97 13.72 -8.84
CA GLY A 44 -1.98 12.78 -9.34
C GLY A 44 -3.27 12.80 -8.54
N TRP A 45 -3.22 12.92 -7.21
CA TRP A 45 -4.40 13.11 -6.36
C TRP A 45 -5.17 14.39 -6.73
N VAL A 46 -4.46 15.51 -6.87
CA VAL A 46 -5.08 16.78 -7.26
C VAL A 46 -5.72 16.67 -8.65
N ALA A 47 -4.98 16.16 -9.64
CA ALA A 47 -5.49 15.99 -11.00
C ALA A 47 -6.71 15.06 -11.04
N ALA A 48 -6.72 13.97 -10.29
CA ALA A 48 -7.84 13.05 -10.21
C ALA A 48 -9.09 13.68 -9.61
N LEU A 49 -8.94 14.55 -8.59
CA LEU A 49 -10.08 15.29 -8.01
C LEU A 49 -10.66 16.29 -9.01
N PHE A 50 -9.82 17.00 -9.76
CA PHE A 50 -10.29 17.86 -10.86
C PHE A 50 -11.03 17.07 -11.94
N LEU A 51 -10.51 15.89 -12.29
CA LEU A 51 -11.13 15.00 -13.26
C LEU A 51 -12.48 14.48 -12.77
N LEU A 52 -12.53 14.04 -11.51
CA LEU A 52 -13.75 13.58 -10.86
C LEU A 52 -14.81 14.68 -10.84
N ALA A 53 -14.43 15.91 -10.45
CA ALA A 53 -15.32 17.06 -10.45
C ALA A 53 -15.85 17.37 -11.87
N PHE A 54 -14.96 17.32 -12.88
CA PHE A 54 -15.35 17.50 -14.27
C PHE A 54 -16.36 16.44 -14.73
N VAL A 55 -16.12 15.18 -14.39
CA VAL A 55 -17.03 14.07 -14.73
C VAL A 55 -18.37 14.20 -13.99
N MET A 56 -18.36 14.57 -12.70
CA MET A 56 -19.57 14.86 -11.93
C MET A 56 -20.44 15.92 -12.59
N LEU A 57 -19.83 17.02 -13.04
CA LEU A 57 -20.53 18.09 -13.77
C LEU A 57 -21.03 17.65 -15.15
N GLY A 58 -20.32 16.75 -15.82
CA GLY A 58 -20.73 16.22 -17.13
C GLY A 58 -21.87 15.20 -17.04
N VAL A 59 -21.84 14.34 -16.02
CA VAL A 59 -22.80 13.25 -15.82
C VAL A 59 -24.10 13.72 -15.16
N SER A 60 -24.14 14.91 -14.55
CA SER A 60 -25.37 15.48 -13.96
C SER A 60 -26.52 15.68 -14.96
N SER A 61 -26.27 15.51 -16.26
CA SER A 61 -27.29 15.58 -17.32
C SER A 61 -27.86 14.21 -17.73
N ALA A 62 -27.33 13.11 -17.21
CA ALA A 62 -27.78 11.74 -17.49
C ALA A 62 -28.85 11.29 -16.46
N SER A 63 -29.82 10.48 -16.90
CA SER A 63 -30.95 10.03 -16.07
C SER A 63 -30.54 9.11 -14.92
N ASP A 64 -29.46 8.35 -15.09
CA ASP A 64 -29.00 7.34 -14.13
C ASP A 64 -27.52 7.59 -13.80
N ILE A 65 -27.31 8.44 -12.80
CA ILE A 65 -25.98 8.87 -12.36
C ILE A 65 -25.19 7.66 -11.83
N THR A 66 -25.78 6.84 -10.97
CA THR A 66 -25.09 5.73 -10.30
C THR A 66 -24.53 4.68 -11.26
N GLU A 67 -25.33 4.20 -12.22
CA GLU A 67 -24.88 3.22 -13.21
C GLU A 67 -23.81 3.81 -14.14
N SER A 68 -23.97 5.09 -14.48
CA SER A 68 -22.99 5.84 -15.27
C SER A 68 -21.65 5.91 -14.53
N PHE A 69 -21.64 6.16 -13.23
CA PHE A 69 -20.41 6.27 -12.42
C PHE A 69 -19.61 4.96 -12.36
N ILE A 70 -20.29 3.84 -12.12
CA ILE A 70 -19.63 2.52 -12.11
C ILE A 70 -19.09 2.19 -13.50
N GLY A 71 -19.89 2.42 -14.55
CA GLY A 71 -19.49 2.17 -15.94
C GLY A 71 -18.28 2.99 -16.37
N PHE A 72 -18.33 4.31 -16.19
CA PHE A 72 -17.23 5.21 -16.52
C PHE A 72 -15.98 4.93 -15.68
N GLY A 73 -16.14 4.64 -14.38
CA GLY A 73 -15.04 4.26 -13.51
C GLY A 73 -14.35 2.97 -13.97
N GLY A 74 -15.14 1.96 -14.36
CA GLY A 74 -14.66 0.69 -14.91
C GLY A 74 -13.89 0.87 -16.21
N VAL A 75 -14.42 1.65 -17.16
CA VAL A 75 -13.73 1.98 -18.42
C VAL A 75 -12.43 2.75 -18.14
N LEU A 76 -12.50 3.71 -17.21
CA LEU A 76 -11.39 4.39 -16.53
C LEU A 76 -10.21 3.45 -16.23
N SER A 77 -10.48 2.56 -15.29
CA SER A 77 -9.51 1.63 -14.73
C SER A 77 -9.02 0.60 -15.75
N LEU A 78 -9.91 0.07 -16.60
CA LEU A 78 -9.55 -0.91 -17.62
C LEU A 78 -8.69 -0.29 -18.74
N GLY A 79 -9.02 0.93 -19.17
CA GLY A 79 -8.20 1.67 -20.14
C GLY A 79 -6.80 1.95 -19.62
N CYS A 80 -6.69 2.33 -18.34
CA CYS A 80 -5.41 2.51 -17.68
C CYS A 80 -4.63 1.19 -17.57
N LEU A 81 -5.29 0.09 -17.20
CA LEU A 81 -4.68 -1.23 -17.14
C LEU A 81 -4.12 -1.67 -18.51
N ALA A 82 -4.90 -1.48 -19.57
CA ALA A 82 -4.47 -1.77 -20.94
C ALA A 82 -3.23 -0.93 -21.31
N TYR A 83 -3.23 0.36 -20.99
CA TYR A 83 -2.07 1.22 -21.22
C TYR A 83 -0.83 0.76 -20.45
N TYR A 84 -0.95 0.40 -19.17
CA TYR A 84 0.20 -0.09 -18.39
C TYR A 84 0.76 -1.44 -18.88
N ARG A 85 -0.06 -2.26 -19.54
CA ARG A 85 0.33 -3.59 -20.05
C ARG A 85 0.86 -3.55 -21.48
N LEU A 86 0.25 -2.75 -22.34
CA LEU A 86 0.51 -2.72 -23.79
C LEU A 86 1.27 -1.49 -24.25
N GLY A 87 1.39 -0.45 -23.40
CA GLY A 87 2.07 0.79 -23.75
C GLY A 87 3.58 0.60 -23.90
N GLU A 88 4.08 0.79 -25.12
CA GLU A 88 5.51 0.75 -25.44
C GLU A 88 6.23 2.05 -25.03
N ASN A 89 5.53 3.19 -25.00
CA ASN A 89 6.14 4.49 -24.74
C ASN A 89 5.87 4.97 -23.30
N ARG A 90 6.90 4.90 -22.44
CA ARG A 90 6.81 5.23 -21.00
C ARG A 90 7.34 6.63 -20.70
N GLN A 91 6.81 7.64 -21.38
CA GLN A 91 7.07 9.01 -20.99
C GLN A 91 6.45 9.30 -19.62
N GLU A 92 7.24 9.83 -18.69
CA GLU A 92 6.84 10.10 -17.29
C GLU A 92 5.58 10.98 -17.20
N PHE A 93 5.43 11.94 -18.12
CA PHE A 93 4.24 12.79 -18.20
C PHE A 93 2.96 11.99 -18.50
N ILE A 94 3.01 11.09 -19.48
CA ILE A 94 1.85 10.25 -19.82
C ILE A 94 1.56 9.28 -18.66
N LEU A 95 2.59 8.76 -18.01
CA LEU A 95 2.45 7.88 -16.86
C LEU A 95 1.74 8.57 -15.69
N GLN A 96 2.02 9.86 -15.45
CA GLN A 96 1.34 10.68 -14.44
C GLN A 96 -0.12 10.96 -14.82
N MET A 97 -0.40 11.19 -16.09
CA MET A 97 -1.77 11.37 -16.57
C MET A 97 -2.60 10.08 -16.41
N VAL A 98 -2.05 8.94 -16.82
CA VAL A 98 -2.69 7.62 -16.66
C VAL A 98 -2.87 7.27 -15.19
N PHE A 99 -1.93 7.67 -14.33
CA PHE A 99 -2.09 7.53 -12.88
C PHE A 99 -3.30 8.33 -12.36
N ALA A 100 -3.46 9.59 -12.78
CA ALA A 100 -4.61 10.42 -12.39
C ALA A 100 -5.94 9.84 -12.90
N PHE A 101 -5.99 9.36 -14.15
CA PHE A 101 -7.19 8.68 -14.68
C PHE A 101 -7.53 7.41 -13.90
N SER A 102 -6.54 6.60 -13.55
CA SER A 102 -6.74 5.39 -12.74
C SER A 102 -7.26 5.73 -11.35
N LEU A 103 -6.75 6.80 -10.73
CA LEU A 103 -7.20 7.23 -9.40
C LEU A 103 -8.64 7.76 -9.46
N CYS A 104 -8.96 8.57 -10.48
CA CYS A 104 -10.33 9.02 -10.71
C CYS A 104 -11.28 7.83 -10.94
N GLY A 105 -10.89 6.86 -11.78
CA GLY A 105 -11.69 5.65 -12.01
C GLY A 105 -11.95 4.86 -10.74
N GLN A 106 -10.95 4.72 -9.87
CA GLN A 106 -11.11 4.09 -8.55
C GLN A 106 -12.06 4.86 -7.62
N LEU A 107 -11.98 6.19 -7.59
CA LEU A 107 -12.92 7.02 -6.81
C LEU A 107 -14.34 6.91 -7.35
N MET A 108 -14.52 6.90 -8.67
CA MET A 108 -15.84 6.74 -9.29
C MET A 108 -16.45 5.37 -8.98
N LEU A 109 -15.65 4.30 -9.06
CA LEU A 109 -16.09 2.96 -8.66
C LEU A 109 -16.50 2.94 -7.18
N LEU A 110 -15.72 3.59 -6.30
CA LEU A 110 -16.04 3.69 -4.87
C LEU A 110 -17.38 4.39 -4.64
N PHE A 111 -17.57 5.59 -5.21
CA PHE A 111 -18.81 6.34 -5.02
C PHE A 111 -20.02 5.65 -5.66
N GLY A 112 -19.88 5.12 -6.88
CA GLY A 112 -20.97 4.44 -7.56
C GLY A 112 -21.41 3.15 -6.84
N THR A 113 -20.45 2.39 -6.30
CA THR A 113 -20.78 1.18 -5.51
C THR A 113 -21.36 1.52 -4.14
N PHE A 114 -20.92 2.61 -3.50
CA PHE A 114 -21.55 3.11 -2.26
C PHE A 114 -23.03 3.44 -2.48
N GLU A 115 -23.33 4.27 -3.47
CA GLU A 115 -24.68 4.75 -3.76
C GLU A 115 -25.59 3.60 -4.21
N SER A 116 -25.08 2.69 -5.06
CA SER A 116 -25.86 1.52 -5.51
C SER A 116 -26.22 0.56 -4.37
N LEU A 117 -25.39 0.48 -3.33
CA LEU A 117 -25.56 -0.44 -2.20
C LEU A 117 -25.90 0.27 -0.90
N GLU A 118 -26.31 1.53 -0.91
CA GLU A 118 -26.56 2.31 0.31
C GLU A 118 -27.54 1.62 1.28
N ASN A 119 -28.55 0.93 0.74
CA ASN A 119 -29.54 0.16 1.52
C ASN A 119 -29.09 -1.26 1.91
N SER A 120 -27.87 -1.66 1.55
CA SER A 120 -27.33 -2.99 1.81
C SER A 120 -26.51 -3.02 3.10
N ASN A 121 -26.04 -4.21 3.49
CA ASN A 121 -25.17 -4.37 4.65
C ASN A 121 -23.83 -3.64 4.44
N GLU A 122 -23.46 -2.75 5.37
CA GLU A 122 -22.19 -2.01 5.38
C GLU A 122 -20.96 -2.93 5.28
N THR A 123 -21.04 -4.12 5.89
CA THR A 123 -19.98 -5.13 5.80
C THR A 123 -19.78 -5.60 4.36
N LEU A 124 -20.86 -5.76 3.60
CA LEU A 124 -20.81 -6.20 2.21
C LEU A 124 -20.19 -5.12 1.31
N ILE A 125 -20.50 -3.85 1.55
CA ILE A 125 -19.86 -2.71 0.87
C ILE A 125 -18.35 -2.71 1.14
N ALA A 126 -17.95 -2.84 2.40
CA ALA A 126 -16.55 -2.88 2.78
C ALA A 126 -15.79 -4.06 2.14
N VAL A 127 -16.42 -5.24 2.04
CA VAL A 127 -15.85 -6.41 1.35
C VAL A 127 -15.67 -6.13 -0.15
N ILE A 128 -16.64 -5.51 -0.81
CA ILE A 128 -16.53 -5.12 -2.23
C ILE A 128 -15.35 -4.17 -2.45
N TYR A 129 -15.13 -3.22 -1.54
CA TYR A 129 -13.97 -2.31 -1.62
C TYR A 129 -12.65 -3.06 -1.49
N VAL A 130 -12.53 -3.94 -0.49
CA VAL A 130 -11.33 -4.77 -0.31
C VAL A 130 -11.04 -5.57 -1.59
N VAL A 131 -12.04 -6.23 -2.17
CA VAL A 131 -11.89 -7.01 -3.40
C VAL A 131 -11.50 -6.13 -4.58
N THR A 132 -12.17 -4.99 -4.76
CA THR A 132 -11.91 -4.06 -5.86
C THR A 132 -10.48 -3.52 -5.82
N PHE A 133 -10.01 -3.06 -4.66
CA PHE A 133 -8.66 -2.56 -4.51
C PHE A 133 -7.60 -3.67 -4.55
N ALA A 134 -7.90 -4.88 -4.07
CA ALA A 134 -7.03 -6.04 -4.22
C ALA A 134 -6.82 -6.41 -5.70
N ILE A 135 -7.89 -6.40 -6.51
CA ILE A 135 -7.81 -6.61 -7.96
C ILE A 135 -6.94 -5.53 -8.60
N HIS A 136 -7.15 -4.25 -8.27
CA HIS A 136 -6.35 -3.15 -8.82
C HIS A 136 -4.87 -3.27 -8.44
N TRP A 137 -4.58 -3.62 -7.18
CA TRP A 137 -3.23 -3.85 -6.69
C TRP A 137 -2.52 -4.99 -7.43
N LEU A 138 -3.24 -6.08 -7.74
CA LEU A 138 -2.69 -7.23 -8.44
C LEU A 138 -2.53 -7.00 -9.96
N ALA A 139 -3.50 -6.30 -10.57
CA ALA A 139 -3.60 -6.14 -12.02
C ALA A 139 -2.59 -5.10 -12.56
N ILE A 140 -2.41 -3.97 -11.86
CA ILE A 140 -1.65 -2.81 -12.34
C ILE A 140 -0.17 -2.89 -11.91
N PRO A 141 0.79 -2.98 -12.85
CA PRO A 141 2.21 -3.08 -12.55
C PRO A 141 2.90 -1.72 -12.29
N HIS A 142 2.21 -0.74 -11.69
CA HIS A 142 2.73 0.62 -11.47
C HIS A 142 2.87 0.95 -9.98
N LYS A 143 4.02 1.52 -9.58
CA LYS A 143 4.41 1.79 -8.18
C LYS A 143 3.38 2.65 -7.43
N ALA A 144 3.00 3.80 -8.00
CA ALA A 144 2.10 4.73 -7.34
C ALA A 144 0.67 4.17 -7.23
N ASN A 145 0.19 3.48 -8.27
CA ASN A 145 -1.14 2.86 -8.24
C ASN A 145 -1.21 1.69 -7.25
N GLN A 146 -0.15 0.87 -7.17
CA GLN A 146 -0.07 -0.19 -6.17
C GLN A 146 -0.09 0.38 -4.75
N PHE A 147 0.62 1.48 -4.52
CA PHE A 147 0.59 2.15 -3.22
C PHE A 147 -0.81 2.69 -2.89
N VAL A 148 -1.46 3.43 -3.80
CA VAL A 148 -2.80 3.99 -3.57
C VAL A 148 -3.84 2.88 -3.37
N ALA A 149 -3.81 1.83 -4.18
CA ALA A 149 -4.70 0.69 -4.01
C ALA A 149 -4.48 -0.02 -2.66
N ALA A 150 -3.22 -0.20 -2.23
CA ALA A 150 -2.93 -0.75 -0.90
C ALA A 150 -3.37 0.20 0.23
N LEU A 151 -3.19 1.51 0.06
CA LEU A 151 -3.59 2.54 1.01
C LEU A 151 -5.12 2.61 1.19
N ALA A 152 -5.90 2.27 0.17
CA ALA A 152 -7.37 2.17 0.27
C ALA A 152 -7.85 0.78 0.74
N MET A 153 -7.15 -0.29 0.35
CA MET A 153 -7.47 -1.66 0.73
C MET A 153 -7.34 -1.90 2.23
N VAL A 154 -6.25 -1.44 2.86
CA VAL A 154 -5.99 -1.69 4.28
C VAL A 154 -7.07 -1.06 5.18
N PRO A 155 -7.42 0.24 5.06
CA PRO A 155 -8.53 0.82 5.81
C PRO A 155 -9.88 0.15 5.53
N SER A 156 -10.14 -0.31 4.31
CA SER A 156 -11.37 -1.05 3.99
C SER A 156 -11.44 -2.38 4.77
N LEU A 157 -10.31 -3.07 4.92
CA LEU A 157 -10.21 -4.27 5.76
C LEU A 157 -10.42 -3.94 7.25
N LEU A 158 -9.86 -2.82 7.71
CA LEU A 158 -10.07 -2.34 9.08
C LEU A 158 -11.53 -1.95 9.34
N ALA A 159 -12.21 -1.36 8.36
CA ALA A 159 -13.62 -1.00 8.47
C ALA A 159 -14.50 -2.24 8.73
N ILE A 160 -14.21 -3.37 8.08
CA ILE A 160 -14.88 -4.66 8.37
C ILE A 160 -14.74 -5.03 9.85
N LEU A 161 -13.55 -4.89 10.43
CA LEU A 161 -13.31 -5.18 11.85
C LEU A 161 -14.08 -4.24 12.77
N VAL A 162 -14.17 -2.96 12.42
CA VAL A 162 -14.93 -1.95 13.18
C VAL A 162 -16.42 -2.26 13.17
N ILE A 163 -17.00 -2.53 11.99
CA ILE A 163 -18.42 -2.82 11.81
C ILE A 163 -18.83 -4.08 12.59
N ASN A 164 -17.95 -5.09 12.66
CA ASN A 164 -18.18 -6.31 13.42
C ASN A 164 -17.82 -6.21 14.92
N HIS A 165 -17.63 -5.00 15.46
CA HIS A 165 -17.29 -4.74 16.87
C HIS A 165 -15.96 -5.39 17.35
N LEU A 166 -15.03 -5.66 16.43
CA LEU A 166 -13.72 -6.27 16.71
C LEU A 166 -12.59 -5.23 16.71
N SER A 167 -12.88 -4.01 17.14
CA SER A 167 -11.94 -2.88 17.08
C SER A 167 -10.65 -3.09 17.88
N LEU A 168 -10.69 -3.87 18.96
CA LEU A 168 -9.49 -4.20 19.77
C LEU A 168 -8.42 -4.96 18.98
N LEU A 169 -8.79 -5.64 17.88
CA LEU A 169 -7.86 -6.42 17.07
C LEU A 169 -7.12 -5.57 16.01
N ILE A 170 -7.51 -4.31 15.80
CA ILE A 170 -6.97 -3.46 14.73
C ILE A 170 -5.46 -3.26 14.89
N LEU A 171 -5.02 -2.76 16.04
CA LEU A 171 -3.61 -2.47 16.30
C LEU A 171 -2.71 -3.73 16.25
N PRO A 172 -3.03 -4.84 16.96
CA PRO A 172 -2.20 -6.03 16.91
C PRO A 172 -2.16 -6.67 15.52
N LEU A 173 -3.27 -6.63 14.76
CA LEU A 173 -3.31 -7.16 13.39
C LEU A 173 -2.42 -6.34 12.44
N LEU A 174 -2.41 -5.00 12.57
CA LEU A 174 -1.56 -4.13 11.75
C LEU A 174 -0.07 -4.32 12.07
N VAL A 175 0.30 -4.43 13.36
CA VAL A 175 1.69 -4.70 13.77
C VAL A 175 2.14 -6.07 13.26
N LEU A 176 1.31 -7.12 13.44
CA LEU A 176 1.60 -8.46 12.95
C LEU A 176 1.76 -8.48 11.43
N SER A 177 0.86 -7.81 10.70
CA SER A 177 0.93 -7.69 9.25
C SER A 177 2.23 -7.02 8.82
N LEU A 178 2.62 -5.90 9.46
CA LEU A 178 3.85 -5.17 9.16
C LEU A 178 5.09 -6.08 9.31
N VAL A 179 5.17 -6.85 10.40
CA VAL A 179 6.27 -7.79 10.64
C VAL A 179 6.29 -8.90 9.60
N VAL A 180 5.14 -9.52 9.30
CA VAL A 180 5.07 -10.60 8.30
C VAL A 180 5.50 -10.08 6.93
N ILE A 181 5.06 -8.89 6.52
CA ILE A 181 5.43 -8.28 5.25
C ILE A 181 6.94 -8.04 5.17
N TRP A 182 7.54 -7.43 6.19
CA TRP A 182 8.97 -7.11 6.18
C TRP A 182 9.85 -8.35 6.30
N THR A 183 9.43 -9.38 7.03
CA THR A 183 10.16 -10.66 7.11
C THR A 183 10.08 -11.47 5.82
N GLN A 184 8.99 -11.34 5.07
CA GLN A 184 8.80 -12.02 3.77
C GLN A 184 9.38 -11.24 2.59
N LEU A 185 9.70 -9.96 2.76
CA LEU A 185 10.13 -9.09 1.66
C LEU A 185 11.36 -9.64 0.89
N TYR A 186 12.28 -10.29 1.59
CA TYR A 186 13.49 -10.87 1.01
C TYR A 186 13.29 -12.30 0.44
N ARG A 187 12.18 -12.97 0.78
CA ARG A 187 11.91 -14.34 0.31
C ARG A 187 11.44 -14.38 -1.14
N TRP A 188 10.78 -13.32 -1.62
CA TRP A 188 10.16 -13.28 -2.95
C TRP A 188 10.65 -12.09 -3.79
N PRO A 189 11.83 -12.21 -4.44
CA PRO A 189 12.40 -11.12 -5.23
C PRO A 189 11.51 -10.71 -6.41
N GLN A 190 10.73 -11.64 -6.98
CA GLN A 190 9.83 -11.37 -8.12
C GLN A 190 8.66 -10.42 -7.77
N HIS A 191 8.25 -10.36 -6.50
CA HIS A 191 7.14 -9.52 -6.04
C HIS A 191 7.59 -8.40 -5.09
N TYR A 192 8.90 -8.18 -5.00
CA TYR A 192 9.52 -7.23 -4.07
C TYR A 192 8.85 -5.85 -4.09
N GLN A 193 8.62 -5.29 -5.28
CA GLN A 193 7.98 -3.98 -5.40
C GLN A 193 6.55 -3.95 -4.80
N ARG A 194 5.74 -4.98 -5.07
CA ARG A 194 4.33 -5.03 -4.65
C ARG A 194 4.22 -5.16 -3.14
N ILE A 195 5.00 -6.07 -2.57
CA ILE A 195 5.06 -6.34 -1.13
C ILE A 195 5.56 -5.11 -0.38
N ARG A 196 6.56 -4.42 -0.94
CA ARG A 196 7.10 -3.19 -0.33
C ARG A 196 6.06 -2.06 -0.28
N MET A 197 5.27 -1.86 -1.34
CA MET A 197 4.22 -0.83 -1.33
C MET A 197 3.10 -1.17 -0.32
N LEU A 198 2.74 -2.45 -0.20
CA LEU A 198 1.79 -2.91 0.80
C LEU A 198 2.33 -2.66 2.23
N GLY A 199 3.61 -2.93 2.46
CA GLY A 199 4.27 -2.64 3.74
C GLY A 199 4.21 -1.15 4.13
N TYR A 200 4.45 -0.25 3.17
CA TYR A 200 4.30 1.19 3.43
C TYR A 200 2.85 1.61 3.70
N ALA A 201 1.88 1.05 2.97
CA ALA A 201 0.47 1.31 3.21
C ALA A 201 0.04 0.85 4.63
N VAL A 202 0.43 -0.36 5.03
CA VAL A 202 0.16 -0.89 6.39
C VAL A 202 0.81 -0.02 7.46
N ALA A 203 2.05 0.44 7.26
CA ALA A 203 2.73 1.31 8.22
C ALA A 203 2.00 2.67 8.38
N ILE A 204 1.54 3.27 7.28
CA ILE A 204 0.78 4.52 7.33
C ILE A 204 -0.59 4.29 7.99
N SER A 205 -1.28 3.21 7.65
CA SER A 205 -2.55 2.85 8.28
C SER A 205 -2.39 2.57 9.78
N LEU A 206 -1.27 2.00 10.21
CA LEU A 206 -0.94 1.83 11.64
C LEU A 206 -0.80 3.17 12.36
N LEU A 207 -0.05 4.12 11.77
CA LEU A 207 0.09 5.47 12.33
C LEU A 207 -1.26 6.20 12.41
N LEU A 208 -2.06 6.10 11.34
CA LEU A 208 -3.39 6.73 11.29
C LEU A 208 -4.34 6.09 12.32
N ALA A 209 -4.36 4.76 12.43
CA ALA A 209 -5.19 4.06 13.41
C ALA A 209 -4.77 4.42 14.84
N ASN A 210 -3.47 4.50 15.12
CA ASN A 210 -2.95 4.91 16.42
C ASN A 210 -3.36 6.35 16.77
N PHE A 211 -3.27 7.27 15.81
CA PHE A 211 -3.71 8.66 15.99
C PHE A 211 -5.21 8.75 16.28
N MET A 212 -6.05 8.05 15.51
CA MET A 212 -7.50 8.08 15.66
C MET A 212 -7.97 7.47 16.99
N LEU A 213 -7.34 6.38 17.43
CA LEU A 213 -7.63 5.77 18.73
C LEU A 213 -7.22 6.69 19.90
N SER A 214 -6.14 7.46 19.74
CA SER A 214 -5.70 8.43 20.74
C SER A 214 -6.72 9.57 20.92
N GLU A 215 -7.19 10.19 19.83
CA GLU A 215 -8.17 11.29 19.92
C GLU A 215 -9.56 10.82 20.38
N MET A 216 -9.98 9.61 19.98
CA MET A 216 -11.25 9.03 20.44
C MET A 216 -11.22 8.72 21.94
N SER A 217 -10.04 8.44 22.52
CA SER A 217 -9.88 8.26 23.97
C SER A 217 -10.02 9.55 24.76
N ASP A 218 -9.78 10.72 24.15
CA ASP A 218 -9.89 12.01 24.86
C ASP A 218 -11.31 12.59 24.84
N SER A 219 -12.20 12.07 23.97
CA SER A 219 -13.53 12.62 23.72
C SER A 219 -14.71 11.84 24.33
N MET A 220 -14.49 10.62 24.84
CA MET A 220 -15.50 9.86 25.60
C MET A 220 -15.28 10.09 27.10
N GLU A 221 -16.25 10.70 27.80
CA GLU A 221 -16.25 10.79 29.28
C GLU A 221 -16.49 9.41 29.93
N LEU A 222 -15.61 8.43 29.69
CA LEU A 222 -15.57 7.21 30.50
C LEU A 222 -14.74 7.47 31.78
N PRO A 223 -15.01 6.78 32.89
CA PRO A 223 -14.17 6.88 34.07
C PRO A 223 -12.72 6.58 33.69
N ASN A 224 -11.79 7.48 34.02
CA ASN A 224 -10.36 7.42 33.69
C ASN A 224 -9.71 6.04 33.89
N VAL A 225 -10.22 5.25 34.84
CA VAL A 225 -9.72 3.90 35.16
C VAL A 225 -10.05 2.87 34.09
N ILE A 226 -11.22 2.95 33.43
CA ILE A 226 -11.64 1.99 32.39
C ILE A 226 -11.01 2.37 31.04
N MET A 227 -10.86 3.67 30.77
CA MET A 227 -10.18 4.17 29.58
C MET A 227 -8.68 3.84 29.57
N THR A 228 -7.99 4.09 30.68
CA THR A 228 -6.57 3.70 30.82
C THR A 228 -6.38 2.19 30.72
N LEU A 229 -7.30 1.38 31.25
CA LEU A 229 -7.22 -0.08 31.13
C LEU A 229 -7.40 -0.54 29.67
N SER A 230 -8.36 0.02 28.92
CA SER A 230 -8.66 -0.38 27.54
C SER A 230 -7.55 -0.01 26.54
N SER A 231 -7.09 1.24 26.55
CA SER A 231 -6.01 1.70 25.66
C SER A 231 -4.67 1.08 26.07
N SER A 232 -4.37 1.06 27.37
CA SER A 232 -3.15 0.41 27.84
C SER A 232 -3.14 -1.08 27.58
N PHE A 233 -4.28 -1.80 27.64
CA PHE A 233 -4.29 -3.23 27.33
C PHE A 233 -3.99 -3.49 25.85
N SER A 234 -4.52 -2.69 24.93
CA SER A 234 -4.15 -2.75 23.51
C SER A 234 -2.67 -2.44 23.30
N ASP A 235 -2.15 -1.40 23.94
CA ASP A 235 -0.74 -0.99 23.82
C ASP A 235 0.21 -2.02 24.45
N TYR A 236 -0.11 -2.56 25.63
CA TYR A 236 0.66 -3.62 26.28
C TYR A 236 0.59 -4.93 25.51
N LEU A 237 -0.54 -5.23 24.84
CA LEU A 237 -0.67 -6.41 23.99
C LEU A 237 0.11 -6.23 22.68
N ALA A 238 0.11 -5.02 22.10
CA ALA A 238 0.96 -4.68 20.96
C ALA A 238 2.46 -4.72 21.32
N ILE A 239 2.84 -4.19 22.47
CA ILE A 239 4.21 -4.28 23.02
C ILE A 239 4.58 -5.73 23.30
N GLY A 240 3.68 -6.51 23.92
CA GLY A 240 3.90 -7.93 24.21
C GLY A 240 4.12 -8.75 22.95
N ILE A 241 3.32 -8.52 21.91
CA ILE A 241 3.50 -9.12 20.59
C ILE A 241 4.81 -8.64 19.94
N ALA A 242 5.14 -7.35 20.00
CA ALA A 242 6.40 -6.82 19.47
C ALA A 242 7.63 -7.42 20.16
N ILE A 243 7.61 -7.56 21.49
CA ILE A 243 8.67 -8.22 22.26
C ILE A 243 8.77 -9.70 21.90
N GLY A 244 7.65 -10.42 21.84
CA GLY A 244 7.62 -11.83 21.42
C GLY A 244 8.16 -12.04 20.00
N ILE A 245 7.92 -11.07 19.11
CA ILE A 245 8.44 -11.04 17.74
C ILE A 245 9.95 -10.75 17.72
N ILE A 246 10.43 -9.77 18.50
CA ILE A 246 11.88 -9.48 18.62
C ILE A 246 12.62 -10.72 19.15
N ILE A 247 12.05 -11.40 20.14
CA ILE A 247 12.62 -12.64 20.70
C ILE A 247 12.66 -13.74 19.64
N THR A 248 11.58 -13.95 18.88
CA THR A 248 11.55 -14.99 17.84
C THR A 248 12.48 -14.68 16.67
N ILE A 249 12.62 -13.41 16.27
CA ILE A 249 13.60 -12.99 15.25
C ILE A 249 15.03 -13.15 15.78
N GLY A 250 15.29 -12.78 17.03
CA GLY A 250 16.58 -12.96 17.70
C GLY A 250 16.99 -14.42 17.75
N ILE A 251 16.10 -15.32 18.19
CA ILE A 251 16.33 -16.77 18.20
C ILE A 251 16.61 -17.29 16.77
N ARG A 252 15.90 -16.79 15.76
CA ARG A 252 16.11 -17.19 14.36
C ARG A 252 17.47 -16.75 13.84
N MET A 253 17.95 -15.55 14.21
CA MET A 253 19.28 -15.06 13.84
C MET A 253 20.40 -15.82 14.58
N GLU A 254 20.21 -16.11 15.86
CA GLU A 254 21.15 -16.91 16.67
C GLU A 254 21.30 -18.34 16.10
N LEU A 255 20.18 -18.97 15.72
CA LEU A 255 20.16 -20.29 15.07
C LEU A 255 20.87 -20.27 13.71
N VAL A 256 20.64 -19.24 12.89
CA VAL A 256 21.32 -19.11 11.59
C VAL A 256 22.82 -18.89 11.77
N LYS A 257 23.24 -18.10 12.77
CA LYS A 257 24.66 -17.90 13.09
C LYS A 257 25.32 -19.21 13.55
N ASN A 258 24.67 -19.96 14.44
CA ASN A 258 25.17 -21.25 14.91
C ASN A 258 25.22 -22.34 13.81
N LEU A 259 24.41 -22.22 12.75
CA LEU A 259 24.48 -23.10 11.58
C LEU A 259 25.60 -22.73 10.61
N ILE A 260 26.02 -21.45 10.59
CA ILE A 260 27.13 -20.97 9.75
C ILE A 260 28.50 -21.23 10.43
N ASP A 261 28.54 -21.19 11.77
CA ASP A 261 29.76 -21.43 12.57
C ASP A 261 30.05 -22.93 12.83
N GLN A 262 29.25 -23.85 12.29
CA GLN A 262 29.57 -25.29 12.33
C GLN A 262 30.76 -25.56 11.38
N PRO A 263 31.92 -26.01 11.89
CA PRO A 263 33.04 -26.37 11.03
C PRO A 263 32.63 -27.55 10.15
N GLN A 264 32.84 -27.43 8.83
CA GLN A 264 32.71 -28.57 7.93
C GLN A 264 33.79 -29.58 8.29
N CYS A 265 33.38 -30.67 8.98
CA CYS A 265 34.16 -31.90 9.06
C CYS A 265 34.07 -32.68 7.75
#